data_AF-A0A924VPN3-F1
#
_entry.id   AF-A0A924VPN3-F1
#
_cell.length_a   1.000
_cell.length_b   1.000
_cell.length_c   1.000
_cell.angle_alpha   90.00
_cell.angle_beta   90.00
_cell.angle_gamma   90.00
#
_symmetry.space_group_name_H-M   'P 1'
#
loop_
_entity.id
_entity.type
_entity.pdbx_description
1 polymer ?
#
loop_
_entity_poly.entity_id
_entity_poly.type
_entity_poly.pdbx_seq_one_letter_code
_entity_poly.pdbx_strand_id
1 'polypeptide(L)'
;MFRSRKTGRITLGQPANLEQKIFSGATLVGVLLPESKLRTGVGVVAVLALAVWSVDEVARGVNPFRRIMGGVTLGGLTWLALRRPRRP
;
A
#
# COMPACT_ATOMS: atom_id res chain seq x y z
N MET A 1 -22.25 -6.12 2.35
CA MET A 1 -20.98 -5.34 2.49
C MET A 1 -19.76 -5.92 1.76
N PHE A 2 -19.74 -7.22 1.39
CA PHE A 2 -18.68 -7.80 0.54
C PHE A 2 -19.10 -8.03 -0.93
N ARG A 3 -20.23 -7.50 -1.38
CA ARG A 3 -20.72 -7.68 -2.76
C ARG A 3 -20.33 -6.50 -3.63
N SER A 4 -19.76 -6.78 -4.80
CA SER A 4 -19.57 -5.81 -5.87
C SER A 4 -20.93 -5.27 -6.34
N ARG A 5 -21.08 -3.94 -6.46
CA ARG A 5 -22.34 -3.31 -6.93
C ARG A 5 -22.62 -3.53 -8.42
N LYS A 6 -21.62 -3.96 -9.20
CA LYS A 6 -21.78 -4.30 -10.63
C LYS A 6 -22.17 -5.75 -10.89
N THR A 7 -21.84 -6.67 -9.98
CA THR A 7 -21.95 -8.12 -10.25
C THR A 7 -22.57 -8.94 -9.12
N GLY A 8 -22.81 -8.36 -7.94
CA GLY A 8 -23.47 -9.05 -6.82
C GLY A 8 -22.66 -10.21 -6.22
N ARG A 9 -21.39 -10.42 -6.58
CA ARG A 9 -20.55 -11.50 -6.04
C ARG A 9 -19.69 -11.03 -4.86
N ILE A 10 -19.48 -11.93 -3.90
CA ILE A 10 -18.57 -11.71 -2.76
C ILE A 10 -17.15 -11.50 -3.33
N THR A 11 -16.66 -10.28 -3.24
CA THR A 11 -15.41 -9.81 -3.86
C THR A 11 -14.28 -9.92 -2.85
N LEU A 12 -14.01 -11.15 -2.38
CA LEU A 12 -12.87 -11.45 -1.50
C LEU A 12 -11.60 -11.79 -2.30
N GLY A 13 -11.74 -12.26 -3.55
CA GLY A 13 -10.62 -12.53 -4.44
C GLY A 13 -10.59 -11.55 -5.60
N GLN A 14 -9.85 -10.44 -5.45
CA GLN A 14 -9.45 -9.62 -6.59
C GLN A 14 -7.94 -9.76 -6.83
N PRO A 15 -7.50 -9.82 -8.09
CA PRO A 15 -6.08 -9.87 -8.41
C PRO A 15 -5.38 -8.62 -7.86
N ALA A 16 -4.14 -8.80 -7.40
CA ALA A 16 -3.32 -7.72 -6.88
C ALA A 16 -3.12 -6.63 -7.95
N ASN A 17 -3.33 -5.37 -7.53
CA ASN A 17 -3.07 -4.20 -8.36
C ASN A 17 -1.57 -4.09 -8.72
N LEU A 18 -1.25 -3.35 -9.78
CA LEU A 18 0.13 -3.12 -10.20
C LEU A 18 0.96 -2.51 -9.06
N GLU A 19 0.41 -1.55 -8.34
CA GLU A 19 1.07 -0.86 -7.24
C GLU A 19 1.37 -1.81 -6.07
N GLN A 20 0.47 -2.76 -5.78
CA GLN A 20 0.72 -3.80 -4.78
C GLN A 20 1.83 -4.76 -5.23
N LYS A 21 1.93 -5.07 -6.52
CA LYS A 21 3.03 -5.87 -7.07
C LYS A 21 4.37 -5.13 -6.96
N ILE A 22 4.38 -3.83 -7.25
CA ILE A 22 5.56 -2.97 -7.10
C ILE A 22 5.98 -2.91 -5.63
N PHE A 23 5.05 -2.68 -4.71
CA PHE A 23 5.33 -2.68 -3.27
C PHE A 23 5.93 -4.02 -2.80
N SER A 24 5.30 -5.14 -3.16
CA SER A 24 5.77 -6.48 -2.79
C SER A 24 7.15 -6.78 -3.38
N GLY A 25 7.37 -6.46 -4.66
CA GLY A 25 8.65 -6.65 -5.34
C GLY A 25 9.77 -5.79 -4.75
N ALA A 26 9.51 -4.50 -4.53
CA ALA A 26 10.46 -3.59 -3.91
C ALA A 26 10.79 -4.03 -2.47
N THR A 27 9.80 -4.44 -1.70
CA THR A 27 10.03 -4.97 -0.34
C THR A 27 10.89 -6.22 -0.36
N LEU A 28 10.62 -7.16 -1.28
CA LEU A 28 11.40 -8.39 -1.43
C LEU A 28 12.86 -8.09 -1.78
N VAL A 29 13.09 -7.19 -2.74
CA VAL A 29 14.44 -6.73 -3.12
C VAL A 29 15.13 -6.07 -1.93
N GLY A 30 14.42 -5.23 -1.17
CA GLY A 30 14.94 -4.55 0.01
C GLY A 30 15.33 -5.48 1.17
N VAL A 31 14.70 -6.65 1.28
CA VAL A 31 15.05 -7.69 2.28
C VAL A 31 16.35 -8.40 1.91
N LEU A 32 16.61 -8.59 0.62
CA LEU A 32 17.81 -9.25 0.12
C LEU A 32 19.04 -8.33 0.06
N LEU A 33 18.82 -7.00 0.13
CA LEU A 33 19.89 -6.01 0.09
C LEU A 33 20.52 -5.80 1.48
N PRO A 34 21.85 -5.69 1.57
CA PRO A 34 22.52 -5.24 2.79
C PRO A 34 22.16 -3.78 3.10
N GLU A 35 22.41 -3.34 4.34
CA GLU A 35 22.24 -1.93 4.72
C GLU A 35 23.08 -1.03 3.83
N SER A 36 22.40 -0.29 2.95
CA SER A 36 23.00 0.48 1.87
C SER A 36 22.04 1.57 1.40
N LYS A 37 22.57 2.58 0.73
CA LYS A 37 21.77 3.63 0.09
C LYS A 37 20.76 3.06 -0.91
N LEU A 38 21.12 1.96 -1.59
CA LEU A 38 20.24 1.25 -2.51
C LEU A 38 19.04 0.65 -1.77
N ARG A 39 19.27 -0.02 -0.63
CA ARG A 39 18.19 -0.54 0.24
C ARG A 39 17.24 0.57 0.68
N THR A 40 17.78 1.73 1.06
CA THR A 40 16.97 2.91 1.39
C THR A 40 16.14 3.39 0.20
N GLY A 41 16.74 3.51 -0.98
CA GLY A 41 16.05 3.94 -2.19
C GLY A 41 14.90 3.00 -2.57
N VAL A 42 15.14 1.68 -2.54
CA VAL A 42 14.11 0.67 -2.78
C VAL A 42 13.00 0.74 -1.73
N GLY A 43 13.34 0.99 -0.47
CA GLY A 43 12.37 1.22 0.60
C GLY A 43 11.50 2.45 0.37
N VAL A 44 12.07 3.55 -0.14
CA VAL A 44 11.30 4.75 -0.52
C VAL A 44 10.33 4.43 -1.64
N VAL A 45 10.77 3.71 -2.68
CA VAL A 45 9.91 3.27 -3.78
C VAL A 45 8.74 2.41 -3.27
N ALA A 46 9.00 1.47 -2.36
CA ALA A 46 7.97 0.65 -1.76
C ALA A 46 6.93 1.52 -1.02
N VAL A 47 7.38 2.46 -0.18
CA VAL A 47 6.48 3.36 0.56
C VAL A 47 5.65 4.24 -0.37
N LEU A 48 6.26 4.79 -1.43
CA LEU A 48 5.55 5.61 -2.42
C LEU A 48 4.51 4.81 -3.19
N ALA A 49 4.85 3.59 -3.63
CA ALA A 49 3.91 2.70 -4.29
C ALA A 49 2.71 2.38 -3.38
N LEU A 50 2.97 2.13 -2.09
CA LEU A 50 1.92 1.86 -1.10
C LEU A 50 1.05 3.09 -0.84
N ALA A 51 1.63 4.29 -0.79
CA ALA A 51 0.91 5.55 -0.64
C ALA A 51 0.00 5.82 -1.86
N VAL A 52 0.53 5.69 -3.08
CA VAL A 52 -0.25 5.88 -4.32
C VAL A 52 -1.40 4.88 -4.38
N TRP A 53 -1.12 3.60 -4.11
CA TRP A 53 -2.15 2.56 -4.07
C TRP A 53 -3.27 2.90 -3.08
N SER A 54 -2.90 3.35 -1.88
CA SER A 54 -3.87 3.57 -0.81
C SER A 54 -4.72 4.82 -1.05
N VAL A 55 -4.19 5.88 -1.68
CA VAL A 55 -5.01 7.01 -2.22
C VAL A 55 -5.95 6.52 -3.31
N ASP A 56 -5.43 5.76 -4.27
CA ASP A 56 -6.22 5.23 -5.37
C ASP A 56 -7.40 4.39 -4.87
N GLU A 57 -7.14 3.55 -3.88
CA GLU A 57 -8.13 2.64 -3.33
C GLU A 57 -9.22 3.37 -2.54
N VAL A 58 -8.88 4.42 -1.80
CA VAL A 58 -9.87 5.26 -1.12
C VAL A 58 -10.77 5.98 -2.13
N ALA A 59 -10.18 6.55 -3.18
CA ALA A 59 -10.90 7.35 -4.16
C ALA A 59 -11.73 6.50 -5.14
N ARG A 60 -11.12 5.44 -5.69
CA ARG A 60 -11.63 4.65 -6.82
C ARG A 60 -11.89 3.18 -6.47
N GLY A 61 -11.70 2.77 -5.22
CA GLY A 61 -11.90 1.38 -4.81
C GLY A 61 -13.31 0.89 -5.13
N VAL A 62 -13.38 -0.26 -5.79
CA VAL A 62 -14.63 -0.85 -6.32
C VAL A 62 -15.45 -1.58 -5.24
N ASN A 63 -14.85 -1.84 -4.08
CA ASN A 63 -15.44 -2.61 -2.98
C ASN A 63 -15.19 -1.89 -1.64
N PRO A 64 -16.19 -1.79 -0.72
CA PRO A 64 -15.99 -1.16 0.59
C PRO A 64 -14.80 -1.70 1.37
N PHE A 65 -14.56 -3.01 1.31
CA PHE A 65 -13.39 -3.63 1.96
C PHE A 65 -12.07 -3.02 1.49
N ARG A 66 -11.91 -2.82 0.18
CA ARG A 66 -10.68 -2.25 -0.36
C ARG A 66 -10.53 -0.77 0.03
N ARG A 67 -11.61 0.01 -0.01
CA ARG A 67 -11.59 1.41 0.45
C ARG A 67 -11.15 1.52 1.91
N ILE A 68 -11.65 0.64 2.77
CA ILE A 68 -11.25 0.59 4.18
C ILE A 68 -9.77 0.23 4.29
N MET A 69 -9.28 -0.77 3.55
CA MET A 69 -7.86 -1.11 3.53
C MET A 69 -7.00 0.08 3.10
N GLY A 70 -7.34 0.75 2.00
CA GLY A 70 -6.64 1.96 1.55
C GLY A 70 -6.63 3.05 2.62
N GLY A 71 -7.77 3.30 3.28
CA GLY A 71 -7.87 4.28 4.36
C GLY A 71 -6.99 3.94 5.56
N VAL A 72 -7.00 2.68 6.00
CA VAL A 72 -6.15 2.19 7.09
C VAL A 72 -4.67 2.29 6.72
N THR A 73 -4.30 1.91 5.50
CA THR A 73 -2.92 2.01 5.02
C THR A 73 -2.44 3.46 4.98
N LEU A 74 -3.23 4.39 4.42
CA LEU A 74 -2.91 5.81 4.43
C LEU A 74 -2.79 6.37 5.84
N GLY A 75 -3.75 6.07 6.71
CA GLY A 75 -3.74 6.51 8.11
C GLY A 75 -2.52 5.98 8.87
N GLY A 76 -2.11 4.73 8.63
CA GLY A 76 -0.91 4.15 9.20
C GLY A 76 0.37 4.82 8.69
N LEU A 77 0.45 5.11 7.38
CA LEU A 77 1.59 5.79 6.77
C LEU A 77 1.73 7.23 7.29
N THR A 78 0.64 7.99 7.35
CA THR A 78 0.66 9.36 7.88
C THR A 78 1.00 9.37 9.36
N TRP A 79 0.43 8.46 10.15
CA TRP A 79 0.77 8.30 11.56
C TRP A 79 2.24 7.99 11.78
N LEU A 80 2.80 7.05 11.02
CA LEU A 80 4.22 6.71 11.09
C LEU A 80 5.10 7.91 10.70
N ALA A 81 4.71 8.66 9.66
CA ALA A 81 5.42 9.85 9.24
C ALA A 81 5.43 10.93 10.33
N LEU A 82 4.29 11.15 11.00
CA LEU A 82 4.17 12.10 12.11
C LEU A 82 4.91 11.66 13.38
N ARG A 83 5.01 10.35 13.62
CA ARG A 83 5.70 9.77 14.77
C ARG A 83 7.21 9.68 14.63
N ARG A 84 7.78 9.88 13.44
CA ARG A 84 9.24 9.84 13.31
C ARG A 84 9.85 10.95 14.17
N PRO A 85 10.62 10.61 15.22
CA PRO A 85 11.33 11.64 15.96
C PRO A 85 12.25 12.35 14.98
N ARG A 86 12.21 13.69 14.98
CA ARG A 86 13.28 14.48 14.38
C ARG A 86 14.55 14.05 15.11
N ARG A 87 15.42 13.30 14.43
CA ARG A 87 16.72 12.95 15.01
C ARG A 87 17.42 14.28 15.38
N PRO A 88 17.79 14.50 16.66
CA PRO A 88 18.56 15.67 17.05
C PRO A 88 19.95 15.65 16.39
#